data_AF-A0A832H7C9-F1
#
_entry.id   AF-A0A832H7C9-F1
#
_cell.length_a   1.000
_cell.length_b   1.000
_cell.length_c   1.000
_cell.angle_alpha   90.00
_cell.angle_beta   90.00
_cell.angle_gamma   90.00
#
_symmetry.space_group_name_H-M   'P 1'
#
loop_
_entity.id
_entity.type
_entity.pdbx_description
1 polymer ?
#
loop_
_entity_poly.entity_id
_entity_poly.type
_entity_poly.pdbx_seq_one_letter_code
_entity_poly.pdbx_strand_id
1 'polypeptide(L)'
;MTSLASRPPMAYQEPTDEMRSRILDEVLYEIEMFVALPMDSPQNVLHNALAEAYLLHARVLNEFFQTTQRRGDLVLCADFGFPPSAIDAMNEIEMRHEKALAHLSYARLNMSGTSKTWLYKNFGTKIRTRILEFLYHLLKKRPIALSEEQEARCVAVVQKLVE
;
A
#
# COMPACT_ATOMS: atom_id res chain seq x y z
N MET A 1 -17.44 -32.18 16.69
CA MET A 1 -16.21 -31.36 16.59
C MET A 1 -15.64 -31.58 15.20
N THR A 2 -15.98 -30.72 14.25
CA THR A 2 -15.56 -30.86 12.86
C THR A 2 -14.14 -30.30 12.75
N SER A 3 -13.19 -31.18 12.44
CA SER A 3 -11.80 -30.83 12.16
C SER A 3 -11.76 -29.74 11.08
N LEU A 4 -11.20 -28.57 11.41
CA LEU A 4 -10.79 -27.58 10.42
C LEU A 4 -9.68 -28.22 9.59
N ALA A 5 -10.07 -28.90 8.50
CA ALA A 5 -9.13 -29.38 7.51
C ALA A 5 -8.35 -28.17 7.02
N SER A 6 -7.07 -28.12 7.40
CA SER A 6 -6.11 -27.16 6.92
C SER A 6 -6.12 -27.27 5.40
N ARG A 7 -6.57 -26.22 4.69
CA ARG A 7 -6.39 -26.17 3.23
C ARG A 7 -4.91 -26.45 2.97
N PRO A 8 -4.56 -27.40 2.09
CA PRO A 8 -3.17 -27.60 1.73
C PRO A 8 -2.62 -26.25 1.26
N PRO A 9 -1.39 -25.87 1.66
CA PRO A 9 -0.78 -24.65 1.14
C PRO A 9 -0.85 -24.72 -0.39
N MET A 10 -1.44 -23.71 -1.02
CA MET A 10 -1.46 -23.65 -2.49
C MET A 10 -0.02 -23.83 -2.96
N ALA A 11 0.22 -24.88 -3.74
CA ALA A 11 1.53 -25.11 -4.34
C ALA A 11 1.88 -23.84 -5.12
N TYR A 12 3.06 -23.28 -4.84
CA TYR A 12 3.50 -22.06 -5.50
C TYR A 12 3.53 -22.27 -7.01
N GLN A 13 2.75 -21.47 -7.73
CA GLN A 13 2.77 -21.39 -9.18
C GLN A 13 3.25 -19.99 -9.55
N GLU A 14 4.27 -19.92 -10.42
CA GLU A 14 4.70 -18.66 -11.01
C GLU A 14 3.48 -17.97 -11.67
N PRO A 15 3.21 -16.68 -11.36
CA PRO A 15 2.04 -16.00 -11.89
C PRO A 15 2.04 -16.00 -13.42
N THR A 16 0.89 -16.28 -14.03
CA THR A 16 0.71 -16.10 -15.48
C THR A 16 0.51 -14.62 -15.81
N ASP A 17 0.64 -14.23 -17.08
CA ASP A 17 0.34 -12.85 -17.52
C ASP A 17 -1.11 -12.46 -17.23
N GLU A 18 -2.04 -13.39 -17.37
CA GLU A 18 -3.45 -13.16 -17.04
C GLU A 18 -3.64 -12.91 -15.54
N MET A 19 -2.98 -13.69 -14.68
CA MET A 19 -3.01 -13.47 -13.22
C MET A 19 -2.39 -12.12 -12.86
N ARG A 20 -1.25 -11.76 -13.47
CA ARG A 20 -0.61 -10.45 -13.28
C ARG A 20 -1.49 -9.30 -13.72
N SER A 21 -2.15 -9.44 -14.87
CA SER A 21 -3.08 -8.41 -15.37
C SER A 21 -4.26 -8.23 -14.43
N ARG A 22 -4.89 -9.32 -13.95
CA ARG A 22 -6.03 -9.21 -13.02
C ARG A 22 -5.64 -8.70 -11.64
N ILE A 23 -4.52 -9.15 -11.10
CA ILE A 23 -4.08 -8.73 -9.76
C ILE A 23 -3.56 -7.28 -9.76
N LEU A 24 -3.19 -6.73 -10.92
CA LEU A 24 -2.85 -5.32 -11.04
C LEU A 24 -4.02 -4.42 -10.62
N ASP A 25 -5.27 -4.82 -10.85
CA ASP A 25 -6.43 -4.00 -10.45
C ASP A 25 -6.52 -3.81 -8.94
N GLU A 26 -6.17 -4.85 -8.18
CA GLU A 26 -6.08 -4.82 -6.71
C GLU A 26 -4.86 -3.99 -6.25
N VAL A 27 -3.72 -4.10 -6.94
CA VAL A 27 -2.55 -3.25 -6.65
C VAL A 27 -2.87 -1.77 -6.89
N LEU A 28 -3.56 -1.46 -7.99
CA LEU A 28 -3.99 -0.10 -8.29
C LEU A 28 -5.03 0.40 -7.28
N TYR A 29 -5.91 -0.47 -6.78
CA TYR A 29 -6.85 -0.11 -5.71
C TYR A 29 -6.11 0.32 -4.44
N GLU A 30 -5.11 -0.44 -4.00
CA GLU A 30 -4.30 -0.09 -2.82
C GLU A 30 -3.58 1.26 -3.01
N ILE A 31 -3.02 1.48 -4.20
CA ILE A 31 -2.38 2.74 -4.59
C ILE A 31 -3.38 3.90 -4.54
N GLU A 32 -4.55 3.74 -5.14
CA GLU A 32 -5.60 4.76 -5.19
C GLU A 32 -6.10 5.12 -3.80
N MET A 33 -6.36 4.12 -2.96
CA MET A 33 -6.79 4.35 -1.58
C MET A 33 -5.72 5.10 -0.79
N PHE A 34 -4.45 4.74 -0.93
CA PHE A 34 -3.37 5.47 -0.27
C PHE A 34 -3.22 6.92 -0.79
N VAL A 35 -3.38 7.14 -2.09
CA VAL A 35 -3.18 8.48 -2.68
C VAL A 35 -4.40 9.39 -2.51
N ALA A 36 -5.62 8.83 -2.49
CA ALA A 36 -6.85 9.60 -2.60
C ALA A 36 -7.59 9.90 -1.29
N LEU A 37 -7.24 9.23 -0.18
CA LEU A 37 -7.92 9.46 1.10
C LEU A 37 -7.79 10.93 1.56
N PRO A 38 -8.91 11.64 1.78
CA PRO A 38 -8.90 13.03 2.23
C PRO A 38 -8.68 13.07 3.74
N MET A 39 -7.43 13.11 4.20
CA MET A 39 -7.15 12.93 5.64
C MET A 39 -7.66 14.08 6.52
N ASP A 40 -8.04 15.22 5.95
CA ASP A 40 -8.54 16.35 6.70
C ASP A 40 -10.07 16.24 6.85
N SER A 41 -10.51 15.95 8.07
CA SER A 41 -11.92 15.96 8.44
C SER A 41 -12.10 16.71 9.76
N PRO A 42 -13.09 17.63 9.86
CA PRO A 42 -13.39 18.33 11.10
C PRO A 42 -14.02 17.41 12.16
N GLN A 43 -14.44 16.20 11.78
CA GLN A 43 -15.02 15.23 12.69
C GLN A 43 -13.94 14.26 13.17
N ASN A 44 -13.63 14.29 14.47
CA ASN A 44 -12.56 13.47 15.06
C ASN A 44 -12.68 11.97 14.75
N VAL A 45 -13.91 11.42 14.76
CA VAL A 45 -14.16 10.00 14.46
C VAL A 45 -13.80 9.67 13.01
N LEU A 46 -14.30 10.47 12.06
CA LEU A 46 -14.02 10.29 10.64
C LEU A 46 -12.53 10.48 10.36
N HIS A 47 -11.90 11.49 10.97
CA HIS A 47 -10.46 11.72 10.87
C HIS A 47 -9.62 10.53 11.40
N ASN A 48 -10.09 9.84 12.45
CA ASN A 48 -9.43 8.62 12.94
C ASN A 48 -9.62 7.44 11.99
N ALA A 49 -10.84 7.21 11.50
CA ALA A 49 -11.11 6.14 10.54
C ALA A 49 -10.27 6.31 9.26
N LEU A 50 -10.15 7.53 8.75
CA LEU A 50 -9.32 7.83 7.58
C LEU A 50 -7.82 7.63 7.86
N ALA A 51 -7.34 8.00 9.06
CA ALA A 51 -5.97 7.73 9.51
C ALA A 51 -5.66 6.23 9.57
N GLU A 52 -6.60 5.43 10.06
CA GLU A 52 -6.47 3.97 10.12
C GLU A 52 -6.45 3.36 8.73
N ALA A 53 -7.38 3.75 7.85
CA ALA A 53 -7.40 3.29 6.46
C ALA A 53 -6.10 3.64 5.73
N TYR A 54 -5.62 4.87 5.88
CA TYR A 54 -4.37 5.30 5.24
C TYR A 54 -3.16 4.49 5.70
N LEU A 55 -3.03 4.23 7.01
CA LEU A 55 -1.95 3.40 7.53
C LEU A 55 -2.04 1.95 7.08
N LEU A 56 -3.24 1.41 6.91
CA LEU A 56 -3.44 0.07 6.38
C LEU A 56 -2.89 -0.04 4.96
N HIS A 57 -3.31 0.85 4.05
CA HIS A 57 -2.84 0.85 2.66
C HIS A 57 -1.33 1.19 2.58
N ALA A 58 -0.83 2.09 3.43
CA ALA A 58 0.59 2.38 3.54
C ALA A 58 1.42 1.13 3.90
N ARG A 59 0.92 0.30 4.83
CA ARG A 59 1.57 -0.95 5.22
C ARG A 59 1.60 -1.93 4.05
N VAL A 60 0.46 -2.15 3.40
CA VAL A 60 0.36 -3.07 2.24
C VAL A 60 1.34 -2.66 1.15
N LEU A 61 1.37 -1.38 0.78
CA LEU A 61 2.28 -0.86 -0.25
C LEU A 61 3.75 -0.93 0.19
N ASN A 62 4.05 -0.64 1.46
CA ASN A 62 5.40 -0.78 1.98
C ASN A 62 5.88 -2.23 1.89
N GLU A 63 5.05 -3.22 2.25
CA GLU A 63 5.36 -4.64 2.08
C GLU A 63 5.51 -5.03 0.61
N PHE A 64 4.60 -4.61 -0.26
CA PHE A 64 4.61 -4.88 -1.70
C PHE A 64 5.92 -4.44 -2.39
N PHE A 65 6.41 -3.24 -2.05
CA PHE A 65 7.61 -2.67 -2.68
C PHE A 65 8.94 -3.16 -2.10
N GLN A 66 8.98 -3.62 -0.85
CA GLN A 66 10.25 -4.02 -0.20
C GLN A 66 10.46 -5.54 -0.18
N THR A 67 9.40 -6.33 -0.32
CA THR A 67 9.49 -7.79 -0.14
C THR A 67 10.25 -8.43 -1.30
N THR A 68 11.35 -9.12 -0.96
CA THR A 68 12.20 -9.85 -1.92
C THR A 68 11.87 -11.34 -1.99
N GLN A 69 11.33 -11.90 -0.90
CA GLN A 69 11.02 -13.32 -0.79
C GLN A 69 9.51 -13.51 -0.71
N ARG A 70 8.95 -14.28 -1.65
CA ARG A 70 7.53 -14.61 -1.62
C ARG A 70 7.22 -15.49 -0.40
N ARG A 71 6.18 -15.10 0.34
CA ARG A 71 5.61 -15.92 1.42
C ARG A 71 4.18 -16.27 1.01
N GLY A 72 3.88 -17.55 0.83
CA GLY A 72 2.55 -17.99 0.38
C GLY A 72 2.17 -17.41 -0.98
N ASP A 73 0.97 -16.83 -1.05
CA ASP A 73 0.33 -16.24 -2.23
C ASP A 73 0.53 -14.73 -2.35
N LEU A 74 1.47 -14.15 -1.59
CA LEU A 74 1.77 -12.72 -1.66
C LEU A 74 2.15 -12.29 -3.07
N VAL A 75 1.55 -11.19 -3.53
CA VAL A 75 1.90 -10.49 -4.76
C VAL A 75 3.12 -9.63 -4.50
N LEU A 76 4.12 -9.70 -5.39
CA LEU A 76 5.36 -8.93 -5.27
C LEU A 76 5.44 -7.89 -6.37
N CYS A 77 6.08 -6.74 -6.12
CA CYS A 77 6.33 -5.77 -7.19
C CYS A 77 7.24 -6.36 -8.30
N ALA A 78 8.08 -7.34 -7.94
CA ALA A 78 8.89 -8.12 -8.87
C ALA A 78 8.07 -8.90 -9.91
N ASP A 79 6.80 -9.23 -9.61
CA ASP A 79 5.90 -9.90 -10.56
C ASP A 79 5.64 -9.02 -11.78
N PHE A 80 5.78 -7.72 -11.64
CA PHE A 80 5.65 -6.73 -12.70
C PHE A 80 7.01 -6.28 -13.25
N GLY A 81 8.08 -7.05 -13.03
CA GLY A 81 9.44 -6.70 -13.45
C GLY A 81 10.00 -5.44 -12.78
N PHE A 82 9.43 -5.02 -11.64
CA PHE A 82 9.87 -3.86 -10.89
C PHE A 82 10.73 -4.26 -9.69
N PRO A 83 11.93 -3.68 -9.51
CA PRO A 83 12.85 -4.14 -8.49
C PRO A 83 12.35 -3.78 -7.08
N PRO A 84 12.32 -4.73 -6.13
CA PRO A 84 12.02 -4.44 -4.74
C PRO A 84 13.13 -3.59 -4.13
N SER A 85 12.75 -2.66 -3.25
CA SER A 85 13.68 -1.78 -2.54
C SER A 85 13.15 -1.43 -1.15
N ALA A 86 14.05 -1.31 -0.18
CA ALA A 86 13.70 -0.82 1.14
C ALA A 86 13.16 0.61 1.06
N ILE A 87 12.03 0.86 1.73
CA ILE A 87 11.40 2.19 1.87
C ILE A 87 11.73 2.79 3.25
N ASP A 88 12.20 1.98 4.21
CA ASP A 88 12.49 2.40 5.59
C ASP A 88 11.33 3.20 6.22
N ALA A 89 10.11 2.66 6.06
CA ALA A 89 8.87 3.24 6.56
C ALA A 89 8.13 2.33 7.55
N MET A 90 8.41 1.02 7.57
CA MET A 90 7.64 0.06 8.38
C MET A 90 7.64 0.41 9.87
N ASN A 91 8.80 0.73 10.45
CA ASN A 91 8.90 1.08 11.87
C ASN A 91 8.03 2.31 12.22
N GLU A 92 7.93 3.28 11.33
CA GLU A 92 7.09 4.46 11.54
C GLU A 92 5.61 4.11 11.40
N ILE A 93 5.24 3.31 10.38
CA ILE A 93 3.87 2.83 10.17
C ILE A 93 3.38 2.02 11.37
N GLU A 94 4.16 1.03 11.83
CA GLU A 94 3.83 0.18 12.96
C GLU A 94 3.71 0.98 14.26
N MET A 95 4.67 1.87 14.52
CA MET A 95 4.62 2.74 15.71
C MET A 95 3.34 3.58 15.75
N ARG A 96 2.90 4.11 14.60
CA ARG A 96 1.67 4.91 14.50
C ARG A 96 0.42 4.06 14.61
N HIS A 97 0.38 2.92 13.93
CA HIS A 97 -0.75 2.00 13.96
C HIS A 97 -0.97 1.47 15.39
N GLU A 98 0.08 0.93 16.01
CA GLU A 98 -0.02 0.30 17.32
C GLU A 98 -0.22 1.34 18.42
N LYS A 99 0.61 2.38 18.48
CA LYS A 99 0.66 3.24 19.66
C LYS A 99 -0.30 4.43 19.58
N ALA A 100 -0.55 4.96 18.37
CA ALA A 100 -1.36 6.16 18.18
C ALA A 100 -2.84 5.87 17.89
N LEU A 101 -3.16 4.83 17.11
CA LEU A 101 -4.53 4.59 16.61
C LEU A 101 -5.21 3.35 17.21
N ALA A 102 -4.56 2.18 17.20
CA ALA A 102 -5.24 0.91 17.47
C ALA A 102 -5.22 0.45 18.94
N HIS A 103 -4.33 0.97 19.81
CA HIS A 103 -4.24 0.54 21.21
C HIS A 103 -4.36 1.68 22.23
N LEU A 104 -5.00 1.40 23.36
CA LEU A 104 -4.92 2.24 24.57
C LEU A 104 -3.50 2.15 25.15
N SER A 105 -2.64 3.09 24.76
CA SER A 105 -1.25 3.13 25.20
C SER A 105 -0.95 4.42 25.96
N TYR A 106 -0.08 4.34 26.98
CA TYR A 106 0.42 5.55 27.66
C TYR A 106 1.20 6.47 26.72
N ALA A 107 1.73 5.95 25.62
CA ALA A 107 2.38 6.75 24.59
C ALA A 107 1.42 7.78 23.97
N ARG A 108 0.09 7.54 23.99
CA ARG A 108 -0.92 8.52 23.55
C ARG A 108 -0.87 9.83 24.33
N LEU A 109 -0.52 9.80 25.61
CA LEU A 109 -0.41 11.00 26.44
C LEU A 109 0.67 11.96 25.92
N ASN A 110 1.71 11.41 25.29
CA ASN A 110 2.84 12.17 24.73
C ASN A 110 2.67 12.46 23.23
N MET A 111 1.60 11.96 22.61
CA MET A 111 1.27 12.19 21.19
C MET A 111 0.27 13.34 21.01
N SER A 112 0.13 14.21 22.02
CA SER A 112 -0.73 15.40 22.02
C SER A 112 -0.22 16.46 21.03
N GLY A 113 -0.55 16.29 19.76
CA GLY A 113 -0.43 17.31 18.73
C GLY A 113 -1.71 17.27 17.92
N THR A 114 -2.49 18.35 17.98
CA THR A 114 -3.76 18.57 17.25
C THR A 114 -3.64 18.51 15.72
N SER A 115 -2.46 18.16 15.19
CA SER A 115 -2.28 17.94 13.76
C SER A 115 -1.70 16.54 13.54
N LYS A 116 -2.47 15.64 12.90
CA LYS A 116 -1.91 14.39 12.36
C LYS A 116 -1.06 14.64 11.10
N THR A 117 -0.32 15.75 11.08
CA THR A 117 0.60 16.15 10.01
C THR A 117 1.69 15.10 9.77
N TRP A 118 1.95 14.24 10.75
CA TRP A 118 2.81 13.07 10.62
C TRP A 118 2.33 12.05 9.59
N LEU A 119 1.03 12.02 9.23
CA LEU A 119 0.53 11.16 8.16
C LEU A 119 1.20 11.47 6.82
N TYR A 120 1.64 12.71 6.63
CA TYR A 120 2.20 13.19 5.37
C TYR A 120 3.70 13.46 5.43
N LYS A 121 4.26 13.62 6.63
CA LYS A 121 5.68 13.91 6.82
C LYS A 121 6.41 12.59 7.05
N ASN A 122 7.34 12.25 6.14
CA ASN A 122 8.24 11.09 6.14
C ASN A 122 7.71 9.90 5.31
N PHE A 123 7.11 8.89 5.93
CA PHE A 123 6.77 7.65 5.23
C PHE A 123 5.85 7.85 4.02
N GLY A 124 4.87 8.77 4.13
CA GLY A 124 3.93 9.08 3.07
C GLY A 124 4.62 9.48 1.77
N THR A 125 5.60 10.39 1.85
CA THR A 125 6.40 10.82 0.69
C THR A 125 7.20 9.67 0.09
N LYS A 126 7.86 8.85 0.92
CA LYS A 126 8.68 7.73 0.42
C LYS A 126 7.87 6.70 -0.36
N ILE A 127 6.69 6.34 0.15
CA ILE A 127 5.77 5.43 -0.55
C ILE A 127 5.27 6.08 -1.83
N ARG A 128 4.86 7.35 -1.81
CA ARG A 128 4.42 8.09 -3.02
C ARG A 128 5.50 8.11 -4.11
N THR A 129 6.76 8.34 -3.75
CA THR A 129 7.89 8.26 -4.69
C THR A 129 7.97 6.87 -5.32
N ARG A 130 7.88 5.80 -4.52
CA ARG A 130 7.97 4.44 -5.04
C ARG A 130 6.78 4.05 -5.93
N ILE A 131 5.58 4.51 -5.58
CA ILE A 131 4.38 4.40 -6.43
C ILE A 131 4.63 5.06 -7.77
N LEU A 132 5.12 6.31 -7.79
CA LEU A 132 5.35 7.06 -9.02
C LEU A 132 6.35 6.32 -9.94
N GLU A 133 7.44 5.81 -9.37
CA GLU A 133 8.43 5.02 -10.10
C GLU A 133 7.84 3.71 -10.66
N PHE A 134 6.98 3.04 -9.89
CA PHE A 134 6.28 1.82 -10.30
C PHE A 134 5.32 2.08 -11.46
N LEU A 135 4.48 3.11 -11.35
CA LEU A 135 3.52 3.47 -12.40
C LEU A 135 4.24 3.90 -13.69
N TYR A 136 5.33 4.65 -13.60
CA TYR A 136 6.16 4.95 -14.78
C TYR A 136 6.79 3.70 -15.38
N HIS A 137 7.19 2.73 -14.56
CA HIS A 137 7.70 1.46 -15.05
C HIS A 137 6.63 0.68 -15.82
N LEU A 138 5.40 0.60 -15.30
CA LEU A 138 4.28 -0.03 -16.00
C LEU A 138 3.98 0.66 -17.34
N LEU A 139 3.85 1.99 -17.33
CA LEU A 139 3.49 2.77 -18.53
C LEU A 139 4.58 2.76 -19.61
N LYS A 140 5.86 2.86 -19.21
CA LYS A 140 6.99 2.98 -20.17
C LYS A 140 7.56 1.66 -20.61
N LYS A 141 7.73 0.70 -19.70
CA LYS A 141 8.38 -0.59 -20.00
C LYS A 141 7.38 -1.68 -20.38
N ARG A 142 6.09 -1.50 -20.04
CA ARG A 142 5.00 -2.45 -20.33
C ARG A 142 5.41 -3.91 -20.05
N PRO A 143 5.83 -4.22 -18.80
CA PRO A 143 6.23 -5.57 -18.42
C PRO A 143 5.09 -6.59 -18.54
N ILE A 144 3.85 -6.10 -18.57
CA ILE A 144 2.63 -6.83 -18.88
C ILE A 144 1.77 -5.98 -19.83
N ALA A 145 0.83 -6.61 -20.52
CA ALA A 145 -0.20 -5.89 -21.25
C ALA A 145 -1.16 -5.19 -20.27
N LEU A 146 -1.36 -3.89 -20.46
CA LEU A 146 -2.31 -3.09 -19.68
C LEU A 146 -3.62 -2.99 -20.47
N SER A 147 -4.75 -3.12 -19.78
CA SER A 147 -6.03 -2.69 -20.35
C SER A 147 -6.07 -1.16 -20.45
N GLU A 148 -6.97 -0.63 -21.29
CA GLU A 148 -7.19 0.82 -21.39
C GLU A 148 -7.57 1.44 -20.03
N GLU A 149 -8.36 0.72 -19.23
CA GLU A 149 -8.76 1.15 -17.89
C GLU A 149 -7.56 1.20 -16.93
N GLN A 150 -6.69 0.18 -16.93
CA GLN A 150 -5.49 0.15 -16.10
C GLN A 150 -4.52 1.27 -16.47
N GLU A 151 -4.34 1.52 -17.77
CA GLU A 151 -3.52 2.62 -18.27
C GLU A 151 -4.09 3.97 -17.82
N ALA A 152 -5.41 4.18 -17.93
CA ALA A 152 -6.07 5.40 -17.47
C ALA A 152 -5.92 5.61 -15.95
N ARG A 153 -6.09 4.56 -15.14
CA ARG A 153 -5.89 4.59 -13.68
C ARG A 153 -4.46 4.96 -13.32
N CYS A 154 -3.47 4.36 -13.98
CA CYS A 154 -2.06 4.71 -13.80
C CYS A 154 -1.80 6.20 -14.07
N VAL A 155 -2.32 6.72 -15.19
CA VAL A 155 -2.16 8.14 -15.57
C VAL A 155 -2.82 9.07 -14.54
N ALA A 156 -4.04 8.75 -14.10
CA ALA A 156 -4.76 9.56 -13.12
C ALA A 156 -4.01 9.65 -11.77
N VAL A 157 -3.45 8.53 -11.29
CA VAL A 157 -2.65 8.53 -10.07
C VAL A 157 -1.36 9.34 -10.25
N VAL A 158 -0.68 9.20 -11.39
CA VAL A 158 0.53 9.98 -11.70
C VAL A 158 0.24 11.47 -11.67
N GLN A 159 -0.84 11.93 -12.31
CA GLN A 159 -1.25 13.34 -12.29
C GLN A 159 -1.46 13.84 -10.86
N LYS A 160 -2.23 13.08 -10.06
CA LYS A 160 -2.52 13.41 -8.66
C LYS A 160 -1.29 13.44 -7.74
N LEU A 161 -0.20 12.77 -8.10
CA LEU A 161 1.05 12.76 -7.33
C LEU A 161 2.02 13.88 -7.71
N VAL A 162 1.83 14.50 -8.87
CA VAL A 162 2.71 15.56 -9.41
C VAL A 162 2.13 16.96 -9.20
N GLU A 163 0.81 17.06 -9.02
CA GLU A 163 0.11 18.28 -8.54
C GLU A 163 0.42 18.61 -7.07
#